data_AF-A0A1A9ITF7-F1
#
_entry.id   AF-A0A1A9ITF7-F1
#
_cell.length_a   1.000
_cell.length_b   1.000
_cell.length_c   1.000
_cell.angle_alpha   90.00
_cell.angle_beta   90.00
_cell.angle_gamma   90.00
#
_symmetry.space_group_name_H-M   'P 1'
#
loop_
_entity.id
_entity.type
_entity.pdbx_description
1 polymer ?
#
loop_
_entity_poly.entity_id
_entity_poly.type
_entity_poly.pdbx_seq_one_letter_code
_entity_poly.pdbx_strand_id
1 'polypeptide(L)'
;MAGTGEKAVAAADDALYVLTAVLLTPAQFPSVLGDDYPEACAALGLAPLVDGYGLVLGQDGAGARWTVAVDDVSLVAVAIASWDCGMEYDLSPGERTVVAALPGWPLDVAVSAPGVPAPHDPAPDAGDGPLLTPPDTSVWGPAQRRLGADEIALRWTAWREQIDDATYFAQAGGSRPEGSEPEETAQGRGSGLGREPGEGPASERAPETAPGAEVGGGESVADRTAQDASAGHRGVRRVLAEARAYVDSPPPLGRIRSSFAPGEARTLRADGPGWSMVARTDDIAFVLLDEEPGEVLPVGRGPELPRLLEALDRLAVRPS
;
A
#
# COMPACT_ATOMS: atom_id res chain seq x y z
N MET A 1 43.56 27.59 -36.35
CA MET A 1 44.20 26.93 -35.20
C MET A 1 43.48 27.40 -33.96
N ALA A 2 42.61 26.54 -33.46
CA ALA A 2 41.82 26.73 -32.25
C ALA A 2 42.72 26.58 -31.02
N GLY A 3 42.25 27.14 -29.89
CA GLY A 3 42.81 26.85 -28.58
C GLY A 3 43.30 28.11 -27.88
N THR A 4 42.42 28.73 -27.10
CA THR A 4 42.80 29.39 -25.84
C THR A 4 41.55 29.53 -24.98
N GLY A 5 41.29 28.44 -24.24
CA GLY A 5 40.67 28.43 -22.92
C GLY A 5 39.45 29.30 -22.70
N GLU A 6 38.27 28.75 -22.99
CA GLU A 6 37.16 28.89 -22.06
C GLU A 6 37.63 28.37 -20.70
N LYS A 7 38.08 29.28 -19.83
CA LYS A 7 38.00 29.07 -18.39
C LYS A 7 36.51 29.14 -18.04
N ALA A 8 35.81 28.05 -18.31
CA ALA A 8 34.46 27.83 -17.84
C ALA A 8 34.53 27.60 -16.32
N VAL A 9 33.84 28.49 -15.60
CA VAL A 9 33.25 28.34 -14.28
C VAL A 9 34.19 28.01 -13.10
N ALA A 10 34.74 29.06 -12.49
CA ALA A 10 35.10 29.06 -11.07
C ALA A 10 33.94 29.63 -10.25
N ALA A 11 32.86 28.88 -10.20
CA ALA A 11 31.72 28.96 -9.27
C ALA A 11 31.14 27.53 -9.31
N ALA A 12 30.99 26.75 -8.26
CA ALA A 12 30.91 27.01 -6.83
C ALA A 12 31.17 25.67 -6.12
N ASP A 13 32.16 25.59 -5.25
CA ASP A 13 32.38 24.37 -4.42
C ASP A 13 31.16 24.12 -3.50
N ASP A 14 30.39 25.16 -3.19
CA ASP A 14 29.20 25.11 -2.32
C ASP A 14 27.86 24.99 -3.09
N ALA A 15 27.85 24.85 -4.42
CA ALA A 15 26.60 24.72 -5.17
C ALA A 15 26.05 23.29 -5.12
N LEU A 16 24.78 23.16 -4.76
CA LEU A 16 24.05 21.91 -4.83
C LEU A 16 23.58 21.64 -6.26
N TYR A 17 24.07 20.56 -6.85
CA TYR A 17 23.54 19.98 -8.08
C TYR A 17 22.27 19.20 -7.76
N VAL A 18 21.12 19.76 -8.11
CA VAL A 18 19.80 19.14 -7.89
C VAL A 18 19.65 17.91 -8.77
N LEU A 19 19.35 16.76 -8.14
CA LEU A 19 19.07 15.50 -8.84
C LEU A 19 17.58 15.22 -8.91
N THR A 20 16.87 15.50 -7.82
CA THR A 20 15.42 15.30 -7.73
C THR A 20 14.83 16.16 -6.61
N ALA A 21 13.51 16.30 -6.60
CA ALA A 21 12.78 16.95 -5.53
C ALA A 21 11.48 16.19 -5.22
N VAL A 22 11.05 16.26 -3.97
CA VAL A 22 9.79 15.65 -3.52
C VAL A 22 9.07 16.59 -2.56
N LEU A 23 7.75 16.45 -2.49
CA LEU A 23 6.95 17.15 -1.49
C LEU A 23 6.94 16.39 -0.17
N LEU A 24 7.00 17.10 0.94
CA LEU A 24 6.81 16.61 2.31
C LEU A 24 5.75 17.48 2.98
N THR A 25 4.49 17.22 2.66
CA THR A 25 3.32 17.99 3.09
C THR A 25 2.30 17.09 3.78
N PRO A 26 1.35 17.65 4.55
CA PRO A 26 0.23 16.90 5.10
C PRO A 26 -0.57 16.06 4.08
N ALA A 27 -0.65 16.50 2.81
CA ALA A 27 -1.40 15.80 1.77
C ALA A 27 -0.53 14.80 0.97
N GLN A 28 0.77 15.06 0.86
CA GLN A 28 1.68 14.31 -0.01
C GLN A 28 3.09 14.28 0.59
N PHE A 29 3.60 13.07 0.82
CA PHE A 29 4.96 12.80 1.25
C PHE A 29 5.40 11.41 0.78
N PRO A 30 6.71 11.12 0.71
CA PRO A 30 7.19 9.78 0.38
C PRO A 30 6.78 8.78 1.47
N SER A 31 5.89 7.85 1.15
CA SER A 31 5.31 6.93 2.15
C SER A 31 6.37 6.07 2.81
N VAL A 32 7.51 5.82 2.17
CA VAL A 32 8.61 5.06 2.79
C VAL A 32 9.05 5.65 4.14
N LEU A 33 8.92 6.98 4.31
CA LEU A 33 9.39 7.73 5.49
C LEU A 33 8.49 7.62 6.73
N GLY A 34 7.22 7.25 6.60
CA GLY A 34 6.30 7.19 7.75
C GLY A 34 4.87 6.81 7.38
N ASP A 35 4.06 6.45 8.39
CA ASP A 35 2.63 6.17 8.20
C ASP A 35 1.78 7.46 8.13
N ASP A 36 2.35 8.60 8.57
CA ASP A 36 1.73 9.91 8.50
C ASP A 36 2.76 11.04 8.35
N TYR A 37 2.27 12.26 8.14
CA TYR A 37 3.11 13.43 7.89
C TYR A 37 4.04 13.77 9.07
N PRO A 38 3.56 13.80 10.34
CA PRO A 38 4.45 13.97 11.49
C PRO A 38 5.55 12.93 11.61
N GLU A 39 5.27 11.64 11.38
CA GLU A 39 6.29 10.60 11.37
C GLU A 39 7.33 10.81 10.25
N ALA A 40 6.88 11.17 9.04
CA ALA A 40 7.77 11.45 7.92
C ALA A 40 8.69 12.67 8.20
N CYS A 41 8.19 13.72 8.86
CA CYS A 41 9.02 14.83 9.33
C CYS A 41 10.01 14.39 10.41
N ALA A 42 9.57 13.56 11.36
CA ALA A 42 10.43 13.07 12.43
C ALA A 42 11.59 12.21 11.91
N ALA A 43 11.38 11.45 10.83
CA ALA A 43 12.43 10.68 10.14
C ALA A 43 13.57 11.57 9.60
N LEU A 44 13.31 12.85 9.38
CA LEU A 44 14.26 13.86 8.91
C LEU A 44 14.76 14.78 10.04
N GLY A 45 14.30 14.57 11.28
CA GLY A 45 14.58 15.49 12.39
C GLY A 45 13.89 16.86 12.26
N LEU A 46 12.85 16.97 11.44
CA LEU A 46 12.11 18.20 11.20
C LEU A 46 10.87 18.29 12.09
N ALA A 47 10.52 19.51 12.52
CA ALA A 47 9.23 19.79 13.13
C ALA A 47 8.13 19.84 12.03
N PRO A 48 6.94 19.26 12.24
CA PRO A 48 5.86 19.36 11.26
C PRO A 48 5.38 20.82 11.09
N LEU A 49 5.31 21.30 9.85
CA LEU A 49 4.74 22.61 9.49
C LEU A 49 3.35 22.43 8.86
N VAL A 50 2.50 23.45 8.96
CA VAL A 50 1.15 23.42 8.40
C VAL A 50 1.18 23.27 6.88
N ASP A 51 2.05 24.03 6.21
CA ASP A 51 2.15 24.03 4.75
C ASP A 51 3.07 22.90 4.24
N GLY A 52 3.91 22.34 5.11
CA GLY A 52 4.88 21.31 4.77
C GLY A 52 6.24 21.86 4.36
N TYR A 53 6.99 21.03 3.64
CA TYR A 53 8.30 21.31 3.07
C TYR A 53 8.37 20.81 1.63
N GLY A 54 9.18 21.46 0.81
CA GLY A 54 9.78 20.84 -0.35
C GLY A 54 11.14 20.26 0.03
N LEU A 55 11.45 19.05 -0.41
CA LEU A 55 12.76 18.43 -0.23
C LEU A 55 13.49 18.42 -1.57
N VAL A 56 14.72 18.92 -1.58
CA VAL A 56 15.61 18.91 -2.74
C VAL A 56 16.78 18.00 -2.44
N LEU A 57 16.93 16.92 -3.22
CA LEU A 57 18.00 15.95 -3.07
C LEU A 57 19.04 16.21 -4.16
N GLY A 58 20.28 16.39 -3.74
CA GLY A 58 21.36 16.74 -4.66
C GLY A 58 22.74 16.33 -4.16
N GLN A 59 23.75 16.68 -4.95
CA GLN A 59 25.17 16.52 -4.60
C GLN A 59 25.87 17.86 -4.63
N ASP A 60 26.89 18.06 -3.80
CA ASP A 60 27.83 19.16 -4.00
C ASP A 60 28.86 18.84 -5.11
N GLY A 61 29.75 19.79 -5.41
CA GLY A 61 30.79 19.62 -6.42
C GLY A 61 31.81 18.51 -6.13
N ALA A 62 31.94 18.09 -4.86
CA ALA A 62 32.78 16.96 -4.48
C ALA A 62 32.05 15.62 -4.64
N GLY A 63 30.72 15.63 -4.76
CA GLY A 63 29.86 14.46 -4.87
C GLY A 63 29.20 14.06 -3.55
N ALA A 64 29.35 14.84 -2.48
CA ALA A 64 28.72 14.53 -1.20
C ALA A 64 27.20 14.74 -1.29
N ARG A 65 26.44 13.84 -0.66
CA ARG A 65 24.98 13.78 -0.76
C ARG A 65 24.32 14.70 0.26
N TRP A 66 23.35 15.49 -0.19
CA TRP A 66 22.62 16.45 0.63
C TRP A 66 21.13 16.42 0.36
N THR A 67 20.35 16.65 1.43
CA THR A 67 18.91 16.89 1.38
C THR A 67 18.62 18.28 1.94
N VAL A 68 18.13 19.18 1.10
CA VAL A 68 17.75 20.54 1.50
C VAL A 68 16.25 20.60 1.71
N ALA A 69 15.83 20.91 2.93
CA ALA A 69 14.43 21.14 3.28
C ALA A 69 14.10 22.63 3.11
N VAL A 70 13.05 22.92 2.35
CA VAL A 70 12.64 24.27 1.94
C VAL A 70 11.20 24.52 2.39
N ASP A 71 10.91 25.68 2.99
CA ASP A 71 9.55 26.05 3.42
C ASP A 71 8.69 26.67 2.30
N ASP A 72 9.30 27.10 1.20
CA ASP A 72 8.61 27.44 -0.05
C ASP A 72 8.22 26.17 -0.83
N VAL A 73 7.13 25.55 -0.38
CA VAL A 73 6.55 24.34 -1.00
C VAL A 73 6.10 24.61 -2.45
N SER A 74 5.65 25.83 -2.74
CA SER A 74 5.15 26.19 -4.07
C SER A 74 6.27 26.17 -5.11
N LEU A 75 7.46 26.67 -4.76
CA LEU A 75 8.64 26.61 -5.61
C LEU A 75 8.98 25.16 -6.03
N VAL A 76 8.99 24.25 -5.06
CA VAL A 76 9.31 22.84 -5.31
C VAL A 76 8.19 22.13 -6.08
N ALA A 77 6.92 22.40 -5.75
CA ALA A 77 5.78 21.85 -6.47
C ALA A 77 5.75 22.27 -7.95
N VAL A 78 6.08 23.53 -8.25
CA VAL A 78 6.18 24.03 -9.63
C VAL A 78 7.31 23.32 -10.38
N ALA A 79 8.48 23.15 -9.76
CA ALA A 79 9.59 22.43 -10.38
C ALA A 79 9.22 20.99 -10.76
N ILE A 80 8.59 20.25 -9.83
CA ILE A 80 8.12 18.87 -10.06
C ILE A 80 7.11 18.85 -11.22
N ALA A 81 6.09 19.71 -11.18
CA ALA A 81 5.08 19.77 -12.23
C ALA A 81 5.66 20.13 -13.60
N SER A 82 6.67 21.01 -13.65
CA SER A 82 7.39 21.33 -14.89
C SER A 82 8.13 20.11 -15.44
N TRP A 83 8.88 19.38 -14.61
CA TRP A 83 9.61 18.19 -15.04
C TRP A 83 8.69 17.04 -15.46
N ASP A 84 7.58 16.82 -14.75
CA ASP A 84 6.56 15.83 -15.12
C ASP A 84 5.92 16.13 -16.48
N CYS A 85 5.83 17.40 -16.84
CA CYS A 85 5.37 17.85 -18.16
C CYS A 85 6.48 17.88 -19.22
N GLY A 86 7.71 17.48 -18.88
CA GLY A 86 8.87 17.51 -19.78
C GLY A 86 9.42 18.91 -20.06
N MET A 87 9.11 19.90 -19.22
CA MET A 87 9.63 21.26 -19.32
C MET A 87 10.90 21.43 -18.48
N GLU A 88 11.82 22.26 -18.95
CA GLU A 88 12.99 22.66 -18.18
C GLU A 88 12.56 23.60 -17.04
N TYR A 89 13.11 23.36 -15.85
CA TYR A 89 12.97 24.22 -14.69
C TYR A 89 14.25 24.14 -13.86
N ASP A 90 14.86 25.30 -13.58
CA ASP A 90 16.06 25.41 -12.74
C ASP A 90 15.64 25.67 -11.29
N LEU A 91 15.61 24.60 -10.49
CA LEU A 91 15.22 24.67 -9.09
C LEU A 91 16.41 25.17 -8.25
N SER A 92 16.36 26.43 -7.84
CA SER A 92 17.35 27.03 -6.95
C SER A 92 16.65 27.68 -5.74
N PRO A 93 16.54 26.94 -4.61
CA PRO A 93 15.99 27.50 -3.38
C PRO A 93 16.84 28.68 -2.88
N GLY A 94 16.18 29.78 -2.51
CA GLY A 94 16.88 30.92 -1.90
C GLY A 94 17.28 30.62 -0.46
N GLU A 95 18.41 31.16 0.01
CA GLU A 95 18.91 30.94 1.39
C GLU A 95 17.87 31.22 2.49
N ARG A 96 16.91 32.12 2.23
CA ARG A 96 15.85 32.47 3.18
C ARG A 96 14.76 31.41 3.35
N THR A 97 14.58 30.55 2.35
CA THR A 97 13.56 29.51 2.38
C THR A 97 14.13 28.15 2.80
N VAL A 98 15.46 28.04 2.86
CA VAL A 98 16.14 26.85 3.37
C VAL A 98 15.98 26.77 4.88
N VAL A 99 15.32 25.71 5.34
CA VAL A 99 15.11 25.42 6.77
C VAL A 99 16.25 24.57 7.32
N ALA A 100 16.72 23.59 6.55
CA ALA A 100 17.82 22.71 6.94
C ALA A 100 18.56 22.15 5.73
N ALA A 101 19.87 21.94 5.89
CA ALA A 101 20.72 21.19 4.97
C ALA A 101 21.18 19.90 5.67
N LEU A 102 20.47 18.81 5.39
CA LEU A 102 20.63 17.52 6.07
C LEU A 102 21.64 16.65 5.30
N PRO A 103 22.61 16.03 5.97
CA PRO A 103 23.58 15.16 5.32
C PRO A 103 22.92 13.87 4.83
N GLY A 104 23.25 13.43 3.61
CA GLY A 104 22.72 12.20 3.02
C GLY A 104 21.36 12.36 2.32
N TRP A 105 20.78 11.22 1.90
CA TRP A 105 19.48 11.17 1.24
C TRP A 105 18.51 10.26 2.01
N PRO A 106 17.26 10.71 2.27
CA PRO A 106 16.24 9.90 2.92
C PRO A 106 15.56 8.93 1.95
N LEU A 107 15.84 9.05 0.65
CA LEU A 107 15.28 8.24 -0.43
C LEU A 107 16.41 7.65 -1.26
N ASP A 108 16.14 6.50 -1.88
CA ASP A 108 17.10 5.88 -2.78
C ASP A 108 17.18 6.67 -4.09
N VAL A 109 18.31 7.32 -4.34
CA VAL A 109 18.59 8.08 -5.56
C VAL A 109 19.82 7.46 -6.21
N ALA A 110 19.62 6.82 -7.35
CA ALA A 110 20.66 6.04 -8.02
C ALA A 110 21.52 6.86 -9.01
N VAL A 111 21.13 8.11 -9.29
CA VAL A 111 21.76 8.95 -10.32
C VAL A 111 22.81 9.88 -9.73
N SER A 112 23.66 10.42 -10.60
CA SER A 112 24.71 11.37 -10.23
C SER A 112 24.73 12.53 -11.22
N ALA A 113 25.11 13.70 -10.74
CA ALA A 113 25.21 14.88 -11.60
C ALA A 113 26.32 14.68 -12.65
N PRO A 114 26.09 15.03 -13.94
CA PRO A 114 27.12 14.89 -14.97
C PRO A 114 28.40 15.68 -14.63
N GLY A 115 29.55 15.02 -14.68
CA GLY A 115 30.85 15.64 -14.40
C GLY A 115 31.20 15.78 -12.91
N VAL A 116 30.33 15.35 -12.01
CA VAL A 116 30.56 15.31 -10.55
C VAL A 116 31.02 13.89 -10.14
N PRO A 117 31.87 13.75 -9.09
CA PRO A 117 32.21 12.44 -8.55
C PRO A 117 31.00 11.62 -8.09
N ALA A 118 31.21 10.31 -7.89
CA ALA A 118 30.16 9.40 -7.44
C ALA A 118 29.57 9.84 -6.07
N PRO A 119 28.24 9.70 -5.89
CA PRO A 119 27.56 10.02 -4.64
C PRO A 119 28.18 9.31 -3.45
N HIS A 120 28.49 10.07 -2.41
CA HIS A 120 29.03 9.54 -1.15
C HIS A 120 28.55 10.36 0.04
N ASP A 121 28.69 9.81 1.25
CA ASP A 121 28.28 10.50 2.46
C ASP A 121 29.22 11.68 2.76
N PRO A 122 28.68 12.84 3.16
CA PRO A 122 29.51 13.94 3.62
C PRO A 122 30.25 13.58 4.92
N ALA A 123 31.27 14.37 5.26
CA ALA A 123 31.98 14.19 6.53
C ALA A 123 31.00 14.32 7.72
N PRO A 124 31.21 13.57 8.82
CA PRO A 124 30.26 13.53 9.95
C PRO A 124 29.98 14.88 10.63
N ASP A 125 30.85 15.86 10.45
CA ASP A 125 30.78 17.21 11.00
C ASP A 125 30.37 18.29 9.98
N ALA A 126 30.07 17.90 8.74
CA ALA A 126 29.77 18.85 7.66
C ALA A 126 28.32 19.35 7.64
N GLY A 127 27.38 18.63 8.25
CA GLY A 127 25.94 18.90 8.13
C GLY A 127 25.19 18.99 9.46
N ASP A 128 23.96 19.50 9.38
CA ASP A 128 23.07 19.56 10.53
C ASP A 128 22.39 18.21 10.76
N GLY A 129 22.58 17.64 11.95
CA GLY A 129 21.91 16.41 12.36
C GLY A 129 22.56 15.12 11.86
N PRO A 130 21.89 13.96 12.07
CA PRO A 130 22.42 12.66 11.69
C PRO A 130 22.39 12.45 10.17
N LEU A 131 23.29 11.60 9.68
CA LEU A 131 23.31 11.15 8.29
C LEU A 131 21.99 10.45 7.92
N LEU A 132 21.30 10.99 6.93
CA LEU A 132 20.09 10.40 6.38
C LEU A 132 20.44 9.19 5.51
N THR A 133 19.73 8.10 5.77
CA THR A 133 19.81 6.86 5.00
C THR A 133 18.40 6.43 4.63
N PRO A 134 18.15 5.94 3.40
CA PRO A 134 16.84 5.43 3.05
C PRO A 134 16.42 4.27 3.97
N PRO A 135 15.14 4.15 4.32
CA PRO A 135 14.65 2.99 5.05
C PRO A 135 14.97 1.69 4.29
N ASP A 136 15.31 0.62 5.01
CA ASP A 136 15.58 -0.68 4.41
C ASP A 136 14.31 -1.28 3.81
N THR A 137 14.33 -1.50 2.49
CA THR A 137 13.25 -2.10 1.69
C THR A 137 13.59 -3.50 1.19
N SER A 138 14.76 -4.04 1.58
CA SER A 138 15.19 -5.39 1.19
C SER A 138 14.51 -6.51 2.00
N VAL A 139 13.95 -6.17 3.16
CA VAL A 139 13.20 -7.06 4.04
C VAL A 139 11.79 -6.50 4.25
N TRP A 140 10.81 -7.40 4.41
CA TRP A 140 9.45 -6.97 4.75
C TRP A 140 9.43 -6.24 6.09
N GLY A 141 8.80 -5.07 6.09
CA GLY A 141 8.60 -4.21 7.24
C GLY A 141 7.75 -3.00 6.85
N PRO A 142 7.60 -2.01 7.75
CA PRO A 142 6.68 -0.90 7.52
C PRO A 142 6.95 -0.13 6.21
N ALA A 143 8.22 0.10 5.88
CA ALA A 143 8.62 0.75 4.62
C ALA A 143 8.12 -0.04 3.40
N GLN A 144 8.37 -1.36 3.38
CA GLN A 144 7.99 -2.22 2.26
C GLN A 144 6.48 -2.41 2.15
N ARG A 145 5.77 -2.51 3.28
CA ARG A 145 4.31 -2.52 3.33
C ARG A 145 3.73 -1.26 2.69
N ARG A 146 4.25 -0.08 3.08
CA ARG A 146 3.79 1.21 2.55
C ARG A 146 4.07 1.35 1.05
N LEU A 147 5.25 0.94 0.59
CA LEU A 147 5.58 0.91 -0.84
C LEU A 147 4.69 -0.05 -1.63
N GLY A 148 4.39 -1.24 -1.09
CA GLY A 148 3.46 -2.17 -1.71
C GLY A 148 2.06 -1.58 -1.88
N ALA A 149 1.60 -0.85 -0.88
CA ALA A 149 0.32 -0.14 -0.96
C ALA A 149 0.34 1.02 -1.97
N ASP A 150 1.46 1.75 -2.08
CA ASP A 150 1.62 2.79 -3.12
C ASP A 150 1.61 2.17 -4.53
N GLU A 151 2.25 1.00 -4.73
CA GLU A 151 2.21 0.29 -6.01
C GLU A 151 0.80 -0.20 -6.36
N ILE A 152 0.03 -0.71 -5.38
CA ILE A 152 -1.38 -1.07 -5.59
C ILE A 152 -2.20 0.16 -6.00
N ALA A 153 -1.98 1.31 -5.36
CA ALA A 153 -2.67 2.54 -5.72
C ALA A 153 -2.33 2.98 -7.16
N LEU A 154 -1.06 2.92 -7.54
CA LEU A 154 -0.58 3.26 -8.89
C LEU A 154 -1.09 2.29 -9.95
N ARG A 155 -1.18 1.00 -9.63
CA ARG A 155 -1.54 -0.08 -10.56
C ARG A 155 -2.97 -0.58 -10.36
N TRP A 156 -3.84 0.22 -9.74
CA TRP A 156 -5.17 -0.22 -9.30
C TRP A 156 -5.90 -1.08 -10.33
N THR A 157 -6.02 -0.61 -11.57
CA THR A 157 -6.75 -1.31 -12.65
C THR A 157 -6.19 -2.71 -12.88
N ALA A 158 -4.87 -2.86 -12.96
CA ALA A 158 -4.22 -4.15 -13.23
C ALA A 158 -4.39 -5.14 -12.06
N TRP A 159 -4.42 -4.65 -10.82
CA TRP A 159 -4.67 -5.49 -9.64
C TRP A 159 -6.14 -5.91 -9.55
N ARG A 160 -7.06 -4.96 -9.79
CA ARG A 160 -8.50 -5.21 -9.72
C ARG A 160 -8.97 -6.25 -10.73
N GLU A 161 -8.39 -6.25 -11.94
CA GLU A 161 -8.70 -7.21 -13.00
C GLU A 161 -8.32 -8.66 -12.66
N GLN A 162 -7.39 -8.86 -11.73
CA GLN A 162 -6.96 -10.20 -11.30
C GLN A 162 -7.94 -10.84 -10.30
N ILE A 163 -8.91 -10.08 -9.79
CA ILE A 163 -9.86 -10.54 -8.77
C ILE A 163 -11.17 -10.92 -9.43
N ASP A 164 -11.51 -12.20 -9.32
CA ASP A 164 -12.84 -12.68 -9.64
C ASP A 164 -13.77 -12.52 -8.43
N ASP A 165 -14.71 -11.59 -8.52
CA ASP A 165 -15.65 -11.26 -7.44
C ASP A 165 -16.49 -12.48 -7.01
N ALA A 166 -16.85 -13.36 -7.97
CA ALA A 166 -17.62 -14.57 -7.68
C ALA A 166 -16.80 -15.59 -6.90
N THR A 167 -15.49 -15.65 -7.11
CA THR A 167 -14.61 -16.57 -6.37
C THR A 167 -14.23 -16.00 -5.00
N TYR A 168 -13.89 -14.71 -4.93
CA TYR A 168 -13.36 -14.09 -3.71
C TYR A 168 -14.44 -13.66 -2.71
N PHE A 169 -15.63 -13.25 -3.17
CA PHE A 169 -16.64 -12.65 -2.28
C PHE A 169 -17.92 -13.48 -2.13
N ALA A 170 -18.13 -14.56 -2.91
CA ALA A 170 -19.34 -15.38 -2.80
C ALA A 170 -19.46 -16.15 -1.47
N GLN A 171 -18.38 -16.38 -0.73
CA GLN A 171 -18.44 -17.05 0.57
C GLN A 171 -18.89 -16.15 1.73
N ALA A 172 -18.86 -14.81 1.56
CA ALA A 172 -19.23 -13.85 2.61
C ALA A 172 -20.73 -13.49 2.61
N GLY A 173 -21.45 -13.80 1.52
CA GLY A 173 -22.90 -13.63 1.41
C GLY A 173 -23.60 -14.94 1.73
N GLY A 174 -24.00 -15.14 2.99
CA GLY A 174 -24.64 -16.34 3.47
C GLY A 174 -25.69 -16.91 2.51
N SER A 175 -25.53 -18.19 2.19
CA SER A 175 -26.50 -18.96 1.42
C SER A 175 -27.87 -18.87 2.09
N ARG A 176 -28.83 -18.26 1.39
CA ARG A 176 -30.24 -18.39 1.74
C ARG A 176 -30.61 -19.85 1.48
N PRO A 177 -31.12 -20.63 2.46
CA PRO A 177 -31.67 -21.93 2.12
C PRO A 177 -32.94 -21.66 1.30
N GLU A 178 -32.90 -21.99 0.01
CA GLU A 178 -34.14 -22.10 -0.77
C GLU A 178 -34.97 -23.20 -0.13
N GLY A 179 -36.05 -22.77 0.52
CA GLY A 179 -37.05 -23.64 1.10
C GLY A 179 -37.60 -24.56 0.03
N SER A 180 -37.43 -25.85 0.26
CA SER A 180 -38.16 -26.89 -0.44
C SER A 180 -39.60 -26.84 0.08
N GLU A 181 -40.52 -26.25 -0.70
CA GLU A 181 -41.95 -26.47 -0.49
C GLU A 181 -42.44 -27.61 -1.40
N PRO A 182 -43.23 -28.56 -0.89
CA PRO A 182 -43.70 -29.71 -1.64
C PRO A 182 -44.98 -29.37 -2.42
N GLU A 183 -45.01 -29.67 -3.71
CA GLU A 183 -46.26 -29.60 -4.50
C GLU A 183 -46.98 -30.95 -4.51
N GLU A 184 -48.04 -30.96 -3.73
CA GLU A 184 -49.11 -31.95 -3.63
C GLU A 184 -49.91 -32.00 -4.95
N THR A 185 -49.92 -33.15 -5.63
CA THR A 185 -50.93 -33.44 -6.65
C THR A 185 -51.58 -34.80 -6.37
N ALA A 186 -52.78 -34.72 -5.81
CA ALA A 186 -53.74 -35.82 -5.78
C ALA A 186 -54.55 -35.83 -7.08
N GLN A 187 -54.58 -36.97 -7.79
CA GLN A 187 -55.84 -37.57 -8.24
C GLN A 187 -55.65 -39.00 -8.74
N GLY A 188 -56.49 -39.88 -8.20
CA GLY A 188 -56.35 -41.33 -8.26
C GLY A 188 -56.88 -42.00 -9.54
N ARG A 189 -56.48 -43.28 -9.67
CA ARG A 189 -57.19 -44.47 -10.19
C ARG A 189 -56.11 -45.56 -10.22
N GLY A 190 -56.18 -46.72 -9.57
CA GLY A 190 -57.29 -47.56 -9.16
C GLY A 190 -56.98 -48.97 -9.68
N SER A 191 -56.99 -49.97 -8.79
CA SER A 191 -56.82 -51.43 -9.06
C SER A 191 -55.36 -51.88 -9.27
N GLY A 192 -54.83 -52.91 -8.61
CA GLY A 192 -55.39 -53.92 -7.72
C GLY A 192 -54.40 -55.10 -7.66
N LEU A 193 -54.42 -55.85 -6.54
CA LEU A 193 -53.77 -57.16 -6.32
C LEU A 193 -52.23 -57.10 -6.21
N GLY A 194 -51.53 -57.63 -5.22
CA GLY A 194 -51.86 -58.48 -4.08
C GLY A 194 -50.57 -59.19 -3.63
N ARG A 195 -50.47 -59.47 -2.33
CA ARG A 195 -49.75 -60.62 -1.74
C ARG A 195 -48.21 -60.58 -1.64
N GLU A 196 -47.73 -60.21 -0.44
CA GLU A 196 -46.59 -60.86 0.23
C GLU A 196 -47.03 -62.27 0.75
N PRO A 197 -46.19 -63.17 1.32
CA PRO A 197 -44.82 -63.01 1.85
C PRO A 197 -43.89 -64.25 1.63
N GLY A 198 -42.69 -64.23 2.24
CA GLY A 198 -41.88 -65.43 2.50
C GLY A 198 -40.39 -65.12 2.52
N GLU A 199 -39.82 -64.84 3.69
CA GLU A 199 -39.06 -65.79 4.54
C GLU A 199 -37.62 -66.04 4.03
N GLY A 200 -36.63 -65.83 4.93
CA GLY A 200 -35.21 -66.13 4.72
C GLY A 200 -34.91 -67.63 4.59
N PRO A 201 -33.65 -68.13 4.78
CA PRO A 201 -32.55 -67.56 5.55
C PRO A 201 -31.12 -67.77 4.96
N ALA A 202 -30.14 -67.26 5.70
CA ALA A 202 -28.80 -67.79 6.02
C ALA A 202 -27.84 -68.40 4.95
N SER A 203 -26.62 -67.85 4.99
CA SER A 203 -25.33 -68.55 5.14
C SER A 203 -24.34 -68.62 3.97
N GLU A 204 -23.10 -68.22 4.31
CA GLU A 204 -21.81 -68.82 3.89
C GLU A 204 -21.24 -68.62 2.47
N ARG A 205 -20.21 -67.76 2.33
CA ARG A 205 -18.78 -68.15 2.15
C ARG A 205 -17.89 -66.99 1.68
N ALA A 206 -16.75 -66.83 2.34
CA ALA A 206 -15.55 -66.17 1.81
C ALA A 206 -14.73 -67.17 0.95
N PRO A 207 -13.73 -66.73 0.17
CA PRO A 207 -12.40 -66.54 0.75
C PRO A 207 -11.56 -65.34 0.24
N GLU A 208 -10.70 -64.88 1.15
CA GLU A 208 -9.29 -64.42 1.05
C GLU A 208 -8.74 -63.80 -0.26
N THR A 209 -8.25 -62.56 -0.14
CA THR A 209 -6.86 -62.20 -0.50
C THR A 209 -6.42 -60.90 0.22
N ALA A 210 -5.27 -60.94 0.92
CA ALA A 210 -4.59 -59.80 1.57
C ALA A 210 -3.60 -59.12 0.57
N PRO A 211 -2.75 -58.10 0.92
CA PRO A 211 -2.58 -57.38 2.20
C PRO A 211 -2.39 -55.83 2.11
N GLY A 212 -2.55 -55.17 3.26
CA GLY A 212 -1.64 -54.14 3.82
C GLY A 212 -1.40 -52.80 3.09
N ALA A 213 -2.03 -51.73 3.57
CA ALA A 213 -1.43 -50.39 3.62
C ALA A 213 -2.09 -49.57 4.76
N GLU A 214 -1.35 -49.34 5.84
CA GLU A 214 -1.76 -48.49 6.95
C GLU A 214 -1.74 -47.02 6.51
N VAL A 215 -2.88 -46.36 6.73
CA VAL A 215 -3.12 -44.94 6.50
C VAL A 215 -2.62 -44.19 7.73
N GLY A 216 -1.43 -43.59 7.62
CA GLY A 216 -0.99 -42.52 8.50
C GLY A 216 -1.62 -41.21 8.03
N GLY A 217 -2.59 -40.70 8.80
CA GLY A 217 -3.29 -39.44 8.54
C GLY A 217 -2.32 -38.26 8.53
N GLY A 218 -1.96 -37.80 7.34
CA GLY A 218 -1.47 -36.46 7.12
C GLY A 218 -2.67 -35.54 7.00
N GLU A 219 -3.02 -34.84 8.08
CA GLU A 219 -3.85 -33.64 7.97
C GLU A 219 -3.12 -32.68 7.02
N SER A 220 -3.69 -32.57 5.81
CA SER A 220 -3.17 -31.71 4.76
C SER A 220 -3.12 -30.28 5.27
N VAL A 221 -1.96 -29.64 5.12
CA VAL A 221 -1.77 -28.20 5.37
C VAL A 221 -2.78 -27.36 4.58
N ALA A 222 -3.31 -27.90 3.47
CA ALA A 222 -4.33 -27.27 2.65
C ALA A 222 -5.72 -27.16 3.33
N ASP A 223 -6.03 -28.01 4.31
CA ASP A 223 -7.34 -28.00 5.00
C ASP A 223 -7.38 -26.92 6.11
N ARG A 224 -6.22 -26.61 6.70
CA ARG A 224 -6.08 -25.49 7.65
C ARG A 224 -6.18 -24.13 6.98
N THR A 225 -5.70 -23.99 5.74
CA THR A 225 -5.84 -22.75 4.95
C THR A 225 -7.27 -22.51 4.46
N ALA A 226 -8.07 -23.56 4.25
CA ALA A 226 -9.44 -23.42 3.79
C ALA A 226 -10.43 -23.09 4.92
N GLN A 227 -10.20 -23.58 6.14
CA GLN A 227 -11.06 -23.28 7.29
C GLN A 227 -10.90 -21.83 7.81
N ASP A 228 -9.72 -21.22 7.67
CA ASP A 228 -9.47 -19.82 8.07
C ASP A 228 -10.03 -18.78 7.08
N ALA A 229 -10.22 -19.17 5.80
CA ALA A 229 -10.77 -18.30 4.76
C ALA A 229 -12.27 -17.98 4.95
N SER A 230 -13.03 -18.89 5.58
CA SER A 230 -14.49 -18.72 5.76
C SER A 230 -14.90 -17.92 6.99
N ALA A 231 -13.95 -17.63 7.89
CA ALA A 231 -14.17 -16.92 9.15
C ALA A 231 -13.62 -15.49 9.14
N GLY A 232 -13.79 -14.75 8.03
CA GLY A 232 -13.51 -13.32 7.93
C GLY A 232 -12.17 -12.93 8.55
N HIS A 233 -11.10 -13.06 7.77
CA HIS A 233 -9.72 -12.76 8.14
C HIS A 233 -9.56 -11.79 9.33
N ARG A 234 -9.12 -12.30 10.49
CA ARG A 234 -9.12 -11.54 11.77
C ARG A 234 -8.36 -10.21 11.63
N GLY A 235 -7.26 -10.20 10.89
CA GLY A 235 -6.49 -9.00 10.59
C GLY A 235 -7.29 -7.94 9.82
N VAL A 236 -8.07 -8.35 8.80
CA VAL A 236 -8.92 -7.42 8.04
C VAL A 236 -10.00 -6.80 8.92
N ARG A 237 -10.65 -7.61 9.78
CA ARG A 237 -11.64 -7.08 10.74
C ARG A 237 -11.03 -6.08 11.70
N ARG A 238 -9.79 -6.31 12.17
CA ARG A 238 -9.05 -5.34 12.99
C ARG A 238 -8.83 -4.04 12.22
N VAL A 239 -8.30 -4.12 11.00
CA VAL A 239 -8.04 -2.94 10.15
C VAL A 239 -9.30 -2.12 9.91
N LEU A 240 -10.42 -2.75 9.55
CA LEU A 240 -11.68 -2.03 9.31
C LEU A 240 -12.22 -1.37 10.59
N ALA A 241 -12.04 -2.00 11.76
CA ALA A 241 -12.42 -1.41 13.04
C ALA A 241 -11.54 -0.21 13.40
N GLU A 242 -10.22 -0.30 13.21
CA GLU A 242 -9.28 0.80 13.44
C GLU A 242 -9.51 1.96 12.45
N ALA A 243 -9.71 1.66 11.16
CA ALA A 243 -10.05 2.65 10.16
C ALA A 243 -11.40 3.33 10.48
N ARG A 244 -12.39 2.60 11.01
CA ARG A 244 -13.64 3.21 11.49
C ARG A 244 -13.39 4.15 12.67
N ALA A 245 -12.51 3.78 13.61
CA ALA A 245 -12.20 4.60 14.77
C ALA A 245 -11.60 5.98 14.40
N TYR A 246 -10.94 6.09 13.25
CA TYR A 246 -10.48 7.38 12.71
C TYR A 246 -11.61 8.38 12.45
N VAL A 247 -12.84 7.91 12.20
CA VAL A 247 -14.00 8.79 12.02
C VAL A 247 -14.38 9.50 13.32
N ASP A 248 -14.25 8.80 14.44
CA ASP A 248 -14.59 9.33 15.77
C ASP A 248 -13.42 10.10 16.40
N SER A 249 -12.20 9.61 16.19
CA SER A 249 -10.96 10.23 16.67
C SER A 249 -10.00 10.40 15.49
N PRO A 250 -10.03 11.56 14.80
CA PRO A 250 -9.21 11.82 13.63
C PRO A 250 -7.73 11.53 13.86
N PRO A 251 -7.06 10.83 12.92
CA PRO A 251 -5.64 10.51 13.04
C PRO A 251 -4.76 11.74 12.76
N PRO A 252 -3.44 11.63 13.01
CA PRO A 252 -2.48 12.61 12.52
C PRO A 252 -2.63 12.88 11.01
N LEU A 253 -2.27 14.11 10.61
CA LEU A 253 -2.36 14.53 9.22
C LEU A 253 -1.55 13.61 8.30
N GLY A 254 -2.05 13.37 7.09
CA GLY A 254 -1.38 12.50 6.12
C GLY A 254 -1.56 11.00 6.37
N ARG A 255 -2.16 10.59 7.50
CA ARG A 255 -2.50 9.17 7.74
C ARG A 255 -3.58 8.66 6.79
N ILE A 256 -4.49 9.55 6.39
CA ILE A 256 -5.47 9.30 5.35
C ILE A 256 -5.19 10.28 4.21
N ARG A 257 -4.91 9.74 3.02
CA ARG A 257 -4.64 10.49 1.79
C ARG A 257 -5.65 10.12 0.73
N SER A 258 -6.02 11.09 -0.09
CA SER A 258 -7.05 10.93 -1.10
C SER A 258 -6.64 11.58 -2.41
N SER A 259 -6.54 10.78 -3.47
CA SER A 259 -6.19 11.24 -4.82
C SER A 259 -7.34 11.00 -5.79
N PHE A 260 -7.34 11.75 -6.89
CA PHE A 260 -8.33 11.59 -7.94
C PHE A 260 -8.15 10.23 -8.64
N ALA A 261 -9.27 9.56 -8.91
CA ALA A 261 -9.34 8.38 -9.75
C ALA A 261 -10.34 8.61 -10.91
N PRO A 262 -10.24 7.85 -12.01
CA PRO A 262 -11.22 7.93 -13.10
C PRO A 262 -12.65 7.60 -12.63
N GLY A 263 -13.65 8.28 -13.19
CA GLY A 263 -15.07 7.97 -12.96
C GLY A 263 -15.69 8.61 -11.71
N GLU A 264 -15.34 9.85 -11.39
CA GLU A 264 -15.76 10.61 -10.19
C GLU A 264 -15.35 9.97 -8.84
N ALA A 265 -14.68 8.82 -8.89
CA ALA A 265 -14.15 8.12 -7.73
C ALA A 265 -12.84 8.73 -7.23
N ARG A 266 -12.45 8.32 -6.03
CA ARG A 266 -11.17 8.67 -5.43
C ARG A 266 -10.44 7.41 -4.99
N THR A 267 -9.13 7.43 -5.14
CA THR A 267 -8.25 6.42 -4.52
C THR A 267 -7.88 6.91 -3.14
N LEU A 268 -8.25 6.11 -2.13
CA LEU A 268 -7.96 6.37 -0.74
C LEU A 268 -6.80 5.50 -0.29
N ARG A 269 -5.89 6.13 0.45
CA ARG A 269 -4.81 5.49 1.17
C ARG A 269 -5.00 5.78 2.65
N ALA A 270 -5.06 4.74 3.48
CA ALA A 270 -5.12 4.87 4.93
C ALA A 270 -4.07 3.96 5.57
N ASP A 271 -3.40 4.46 6.60
CA ASP A 271 -2.36 3.73 7.32
C ASP A 271 -2.67 3.62 8.81
N GLY A 272 -2.08 2.63 9.45
CA GLY A 272 -2.14 2.48 10.90
C GLY A 272 -1.04 1.54 11.40
N PRO A 273 -0.97 1.32 12.72
CA PRO A 273 0.08 0.52 13.32
C PRO A 273 0.09 -0.91 12.77
N GLY A 274 1.06 -1.20 11.89
CA GLY A 274 1.24 -2.52 11.29
C GLY A 274 0.32 -2.85 10.12
N TRP A 275 -0.38 -1.86 9.53
CA TRP A 275 -1.24 -2.10 8.38
C TRP A 275 -1.33 -0.91 7.43
N SER A 276 -1.68 -1.23 6.19
CA SER A 276 -1.88 -0.28 5.11
C SER A 276 -3.12 -0.69 4.32
N MET A 277 -4.01 0.26 4.04
CA MET A 277 -5.21 0.06 3.24
C MET A 277 -5.19 0.98 2.02
N VAL A 278 -5.55 0.43 0.87
CA VAL A 278 -5.77 1.14 -0.39
C VAL A 278 -7.17 0.83 -0.87
N ALA A 279 -7.96 1.83 -1.20
CA ALA A 279 -9.35 1.60 -1.61
C ALA A 279 -9.77 2.55 -2.72
N ARG A 280 -10.80 2.15 -3.45
CA ARG A 280 -11.55 3.06 -4.32
C ARG A 280 -12.93 3.30 -3.75
N THR A 281 -13.35 4.56 -3.69
CA THR A 281 -14.64 4.95 -3.11
C THR A 281 -15.85 4.31 -3.78
N ASP A 282 -15.70 3.84 -5.03
CA ASP A 282 -16.75 3.23 -5.84
C ASP A 282 -16.65 1.69 -5.94
N ASP A 283 -15.65 1.04 -5.32
CA ASP A 283 -15.33 -0.37 -5.55
C ASP A 283 -14.96 -1.11 -4.24
N ILE A 284 -13.77 -1.70 -4.17
CA ILE A 284 -13.26 -2.53 -3.07
C ILE A 284 -12.12 -1.84 -2.32
N ALA A 285 -11.55 -2.53 -1.32
CA ALA A 285 -10.28 -2.18 -0.69
C ALA A 285 -9.29 -3.34 -0.72
N PHE A 286 -8.01 -3.01 -0.57
CA PHE A 286 -6.89 -3.90 -0.36
C PHE A 286 -6.25 -3.57 0.98
N VAL A 287 -5.91 -4.60 1.74
CA VAL A 287 -5.24 -4.49 3.03
C VAL A 287 -3.91 -5.24 2.97
N LEU A 288 -2.85 -4.61 3.47
CA LEU A 288 -1.55 -5.23 3.72
C LEU A 288 -1.25 -5.14 5.21
N LEU A 289 -0.63 -6.20 5.75
CA LEU A 289 -0.35 -6.32 7.17
C LEU A 289 1.14 -6.63 7.40
N ASP A 290 1.72 -6.12 8.48
CA ASP A 290 3.08 -6.50 8.87
C ASP A 290 3.19 -7.97 9.28
N GLU A 291 2.12 -8.50 9.88
CA GLU A 291 2.07 -9.89 10.34
C GLU A 291 1.92 -10.91 9.19
N GLU A 292 1.61 -10.44 7.98
CA GLU A 292 1.45 -11.26 6.77
C GLU A 292 2.26 -10.70 5.60
N PRO A 293 3.58 -10.95 5.60
CA PRO A 293 4.49 -10.40 4.60
C PRO A 293 4.14 -10.74 3.16
N GLY A 294 4.04 -9.71 2.31
CA GLY A 294 3.81 -9.87 0.87
C GLY A 294 2.39 -10.24 0.47
N GLU A 295 1.50 -10.47 1.43
CA GLU A 295 0.09 -10.81 1.18
C GLU A 295 -0.74 -9.54 0.96
N VAL A 296 -1.65 -9.61 -0.02
CA VAL A 296 -2.59 -8.53 -0.34
C VAL A 296 -4.00 -9.07 -0.17
N LEU A 297 -4.69 -8.55 0.84
CA LEU A 297 -5.98 -9.06 1.29
C LEU A 297 -7.11 -8.20 0.70
N PRO A 298 -7.88 -8.70 -0.29
CA PRO A 298 -9.00 -7.96 -0.84
C PRO A 298 -10.18 -7.92 0.14
N VAL A 299 -10.83 -6.76 0.21
CA VAL A 299 -12.01 -6.51 1.03
C VAL A 299 -13.14 -6.09 0.10
N GLY A 300 -14.12 -6.97 -0.03
CA GLY A 300 -15.30 -6.72 -0.87
C GLY A 300 -16.11 -5.52 -0.35
N ARG A 301 -16.85 -4.89 -1.27
CA ARG A 301 -17.63 -3.68 -0.99
C ARG A 301 -18.59 -3.85 0.19
N GLY A 302 -19.42 -4.89 0.16
CA GLY A 302 -20.43 -5.12 1.20
C GLY A 302 -21.31 -3.88 1.50
N PRO A 303 -22.08 -3.89 2.61
CA PRO A 303 -22.92 -2.76 2.99
C PRO A 303 -22.19 -1.65 3.76
N GLU A 304 -21.03 -1.96 4.37
CA GLU A 304 -20.37 -1.05 5.31
C GLU A 304 -19.21 -0.25 4.71
N LEU A 305 -18.44 -0.85 3.79
CA LEU A 305 -17.23 -0.23 3.22
C LEU A 305 -17.54 1.11 2.54
N PRO A 306 -18.57 1.26 1.69
CA PRO A 306 -18.81 2.54 1.01
C PRO A 306 -18.97 3.72 1.97
N ARG A 307 -19.72 3.53 3.06
CA ARG A 307 -19.91 4.57 4.08
C ARG A 307 -18.61 4.87 4.82
N LEU A 308 -17.79 3.84 5.09
CA LEU A 308 -16.48 4.04 5.71
C LEU A 308 -15.57 4.86 4.78
N LEU A 309 -15.46 4.49 3.51
CA LEU A 309 -14.63 5.19 2.53
C LEU A 309 -15.05 6.65 2.35
N GLU A 310 -16.36 6.92 2.27
CA GLU A 310 -16.88 8.30 2.21
C GLU A 310 -16.53 9.11 3.48
N ALA A 311 -16.54 8.50 4.65
CA ALA A 311 -16.14 9.16 5.89
C ALA A 311 -14.63 9.44 5.92
N LEU A 312 -13.81 8.49 5.50
CA LEU A 312 -12.35 8.65 5.42
C LEU A 312 -11.95 9.70 4.38
N ASP A 313 -12.61 9.74 3.21
CA ASP A 313 -12.33 10.75 2.18
C ASP A 313 -12.56 12.19 2.69
N ARG A 314 -13.56 12.39 3.57
CA ARG A 314 -13.82 13.70 4.19
C ARG A 314 -12.75 14.10 5.21
N LEU A 315 -12.04 13.15 5.81
CA LEU A 315 -10.93 13.40 6.73
C LEU A 315 -9.61 13.61 6.00
N ALA A 316 -9.47 13.09 4.78
CA ALA A 316 -8.24 13.17 4.03
C ALA A 316 -7.86 14.62 3.75
N VAL A 317 -6.60 14.97 4.05
CA VAL A 317 -6.06 16.28 3.71
C VAL A 317 -5.96 16.38 2.20
N ARG A 318 -6.46 17.49 1.64
CA ARG A 318 -6.45 17.73 0.20
C ARG A 318 -5.25 18.62 -0.15
N PRO A 319 -4.52 18.31 -1.24
CA PRO A 319 -3.61 19.27 -1.83
C PRO A 319 -4.41 20.54 -2.18
N SER A 320 -3.90 21.70 -1.76
CA SER A 320 -4.46 23.02 -2.07
C SER A 320 -4.19 23.43 -3.52
#